data_AF-A0A8D8TIM1-F1
#
_entry.id   AF-A0A8D8TIM1-F1
#
_cell.length_a   1.000
_cell.length_b   1.000
_cell.length_c   1.000
_cell.angle_alpha   90.00
_cell.angle_beta   90.00
_cell.angle_gamma   90.00
#
_symmetry.space_group_name_H-M   'P 1'
#
loop_
_entity.id
_entity.type
_entity.pdbx_description
1 polymer ?
#
loop_
_entity_poly.entity_id
_entity_poly.type
_entity_poly.pdbx_seq_one_letter_code
_entity_poly.pdbx_strand_id
1 'polypeptide(L)'
;MKISSSRSIIESLISENIEFIFGYPGGAVLHIYDEIFKSGIKHILVRHEQAAIHIADGYSRSSKKIGVVLVTSGPGYTNCITGLATSNFDNSSILVLCGQVIKKLISQNSFQELDNLNISTTIVKNFFSLNCYYNIQYLISKSFKISKFKKGPVVIDFPKNLTDNNYKLRNKYPFLKNKKKNNKNFNINFHFKRPIILIGGGIKNSFNFLLLDNFIKKSKIPFISSFMGLGGFNYRNLYYLGWLGMHGDSCVNNIIHFSDFIICIGTRLDDRITNENKLFTPYAKIIHIDINIDSISKTIFCKNFFFFFYVSTC
;
A
#
# COMPACT_ATOMS: atom_id res chain seq x y z
N MET A 1 -3.84 -29.08 -14.96
CA MET A 1 -5.14 -28.73 -15.57
C MET A 1 -5.00 -27.46 -16.41
N LYS A 2 -5.68 -27.37 -17.56
CA LYS A 2 -5.80 -26.12 -18.33
C LYS A 2 -7.08 -25.41 -17.92
N ILE A 3 -7.02 -24.10 -17.70
CA ILE A 3 -8.14 -23.23 -17.30
C ILE A 3 -8.22 -22.02 -18.23
N SER A 4 -9.38 -21.40 -18.36
CA SER A 4 -9.54 -20.19 -19.18
C SER A 4 -8.76 -19.00 -18.62
N SER A 5 -8.54 -17.96 -19.43
CA SER A 5 -7.92 -16.69 -19.00
C SER A 5 -8.62 -16.08 -17.79
N SER A 6 -9.92 -15.82 -17.90
CA SER A 6 -10.78 -15.30 -16.82
C SER A 6 -10.73 -16.17 -15.58
N ARG A 7 -10.89 -17.50 -15.72
CA ARG A 7 -10.82 -18.44 -14.59
C ARG A 7 -9.46 -18.37 -13.93
N SER A 8 -8.39 -18.24 -14.71
CA SER A 8 -7.05 -18.09 -14.16
C SER A 8 -6.86 -16.81 -13.35
N ILE A 9 -7.53 -15.71 -13.69
CA ILE A 9 -7.52 -14.49 -12.87
C ILE A 9 -8.14 -14.82 -11.52
N ILE A 10 -9.34 -15.42 -11.53
CA ILE A 10 -10.09 -15.75 -10.32
C ILE A 10 -9.39 -16.78 -9.43
N GLU A 11 -8.87 -17.87 -10.00
CA GLU A 11 -8.06 -18.87 -9.27
C GLU A 11 -6.82 -18.26 -8.61
N SER A 12 -6.21 -17.26 -9.26
CA SER A 12 -5.08 -16.53 -8.68
C SER A 12 -5.52 -15.68 -7.47
N LEU A 13 -6.71 -15.08 -7.51
CA LEU A 13 -7.28 -14.34 -6.39
C LEU A 13 -7.66 -15.27 -5.23
N ILE A 14 -8.27 -16.42 -5.51
CA ILE A 14 -8.57 -17.46 -4.52
C ILE A 14 -7.29 -17.93 -3.83
N SER A 15 -6.23 -18.20 -4.60
CA SER A 15 -4.94 -18.63 -4.07
C SER A 15 -4.28 -17.59 -3.15
N GLU A 16 -4.62 -16.31 -3.32
CA GLU A 16 -4.19 -15.19 -2.47
C GLU A 16 -5.17 -14.91 -1.31
N ASN A 17 -6.13 -15.80 -1.07
CA ASN A 17 -7.16 -15.71 -0.03
C ASN A 17 -8.01 -14.43 -0.14
N ILE A 18 -8.34 -14.01 -1.36
CA ILE A 18 -9.25 -12.89 -1.58
C ILE A 18 -10.69 -13.31 -1.31
N GLU A 19 -11.32 -12.64 -0.34
CA GLU A 19 -12.70 -12.90 0.08
C GLU A 19 -13.71 -11.99 -0.64
N PHE A 20 -13.32 -10.75 -0.93
CA PHE A 20 -14.18 -9.70 -1.47
C PHE A 20 -13.59 -9.05 -2.71
N ILE A 21 -14.43 -8.80 -3.71
CA ILE A 21 -14.14 -7.91 -4.84
C ILE A 21 -15.16 -6.79 -4.84
N PHE A 22 -14.70 -5.54 -4.77
CA PHE A 22 -15.55 -4.35 -4.84
C PHE A 22 -15.57 -3.86 -6.27
N GLY A 23 -16.73 -3.61 -6.86
CA GLY A 23 -16.71 -3.22 -8.27
C GLY A 23 -18.04 -2.87 -8.90
N TYR A 24 -17.95 -2.40 -10.14
CA TYR A 24 -19.08 -2.12 -11.00
C TYR A 24 -18.85 -2.80 -12.38
N PRO A 25 -19.83 -3.55 -12.91
CA PRO A 25 -19.66 -4.28 -14.16
C PRO A 25 -19.69 -3.38 -15.39
N GLY A 26 -19.07 -3.86 -16.47
CA GLY A 26 -19.15 -3.22 -17.78
C GLY A 26 -18.54 -4.10 -18.87
N GLY A 27 -18.77 -3.72 -20.13
CA GLY A 27 -18.54 -4.57 -21.31
C GLY A 27 -17.12 -5.10 -21.50
N ALA A 28 -16.11 -4.43 -20.95
CA ALA A 28 -14.69 -4.82 -21.08
C ALA A 28 -14.24 -5.88 -20.06
N VAL A 29 -15.03 -6.11 -18.99
CA VAL A 29 -14.69 -7.04 -17.89
C VAL A 29 -15.71 -8.16 -17.68
N LEU A 30 -16.70 -8.29 -18.55
CA LEU A 30 -17.77 -9.30 -18.40
C LEU A 30 -17.24 -10.73 -18.23
N HIS A 31 -16.21 -11.12 -18.98
CA HIS A 31 -15.60 -12.45 -18.83
C HIS A 31 -15.06 -12.72 -17.42
N ILE A 32 -14.57 -11.69 -16.73
CA ILE A 32 -14.10 -11.81 -15.35
C ILE A 32 -15.29 -11.93 -14.40
N TYR A 33 -16.33 -11.10 -14.59
CA TYR A 33 -17.57 -11.15 -13.82
C TYR A 33 -18.25 -12.52 -13.90
N ASP A 34 -18.33 -13.12 -15.09
CA ASP A 34 -18.89 -14.45 -15.30
C ASP A 34 -18.20 -15.52 -14.43
N GLU A 35 -16.88 -15.41 -14.23
CA GLU A 35 -16.12 -16.33 -13.40
C GLU A 35 -16.21 -16.02 -11.91
N ILE A 36 -16.43 -14.75 -11.52
CA ILE A 36 -16.69 -14.39 -10.12
C ILE A 36 -17.94 -15.13 -9.62
N PHE A 37 -19.02 -15.15 -10.40
CA PHE A 37 -20.27 -15.87 -10.06
C PHE A 37 -20.06 -17.36 -9.79
N LYS A 38 -19.02 -17.98 -10.36
CA LYS A 38 -18.70 -19.41 -10.22
C LYS A 38 -17.63 -19.72 -9.17
N SER A 39 -17.13 -18.71 -8.47
CA SER A 39 -15.90 -18.81 -7.66
C SER A 39 -16.11 -18.86 -6.16
N GLY A 40 -17.27 -18.41 -5.69
CA GLY A 40 -17.54 -18.21 -4.26
C GLY A 40 -16.93 -16.93 -3.67
N ILE A 41 -16.11 -16.18 -4.42
CA ILE A 41 -15.67 -14.84 -4.00
C ILE A 41 -16.88 -13.92 -3.93
N LYS A 42 -17.02 -13.17 -2.83
CA LYS A 42 -18.14 -12.25 -2.64
C LYS A 42 -17.91 -10.97 -3.43
N HIS A 43 -18.76 -10.72 -4.43
CA HIS A 43 -18.79 -9.44 -5.11
C HIS A 43 -19.64 -8.44 -4.33
N ILE A 44 -19.06 -7.25 -4.09
CA ILE A 44 -19.77 -6.11 -3.52
C ILE A 44 -20.01 -5.11 -4.64
N LEU A 45 -21.22 -5.15 -5.18
CA LEU A 45 -21.68 -4.22 -6.20
C LEU A 45 -21.85 -2.82 -5.58
N VAL A 46 -21.13 -1.85 -6.12
CA VAL A 46 -21.27 -0.44 -5.73
C VAL A 46 -22.30 0.27 -6.61
N ARG A 47 -22.55 1.56 -6.33
CA ARG A 47 -23.33 2.45 -7.20
C ARG A 47 -22.49 3.44 -7.99
N HIS A 48 -21.19 3.51 -7.70
CA HIS A 48 -20.21 4.32 -8.39
C HIS A 48 -18.81 3.76 -8.15
N GLU A 49 -17.95 3.69 -9.17
CA GLU A 49 -16.62 3.06 -9.06
C GLU A 49 -15.70 3.75 -8.05
N GLN A 50 -15.86 5.06 -7.86
CA GLN A 50 -15.18 5.80 -6.78
C GLN A 50 -15.42 5.16 -5.41
N ALA A 51 -16.66 4.72 -5.15
CA ALA A 51 -16.99 4.03 -3.90
C ALA A 51 -16.30 2.66 -3.81
N ALA A 52 -16.12 1.93 -4.92
CA ALA A 52 -15.40 0.66 -4.89
C ALA A 52 -13.96 0.83 -4.39
N ILE A 53 -13.26 1.86 -4.87
CA ILE A 53 -11.89 2.13 -4.42
C ILE A 53 -11.86 2.59 -2.96
N HIS A 54 -12.76 3.47 -2.53
CA HIS A 54 -12.79 3.91 -1.13
C HIS A 54 -13.21 2.79 -0.16
N ILE A 55 -14.10 1.89 -0.56
CA ILE A 55 -14.42 0.69 0.23
C ILE A 55 -13.20 -0.23 0.30
N ALA A 56 -12.50 -0.48 -0.81
CA ALA A 56 -11.29 -1.29 -0.83
C ALA A 56 -10.17 -0.67 0.03
N ASP A 57 -10.06 0.65 0.03
CA ASP A 57 -9.14 1.41 0.87
C ASP A 57 -9.46 1.23 2.37
N GLY A 58 -10.72 1.46 2.76
CA GLY A 58 -11.18 1.22 4.13
C GLY A 58 -11.03 -0.24 4.58
N TYR A 59 -11.36 -1.18 3.69
CA TYR A 59 -11.16 -2.62 3.92
C TYR A 59 -9.69 -2.94 4.14
N SER A 60 -8.79 -2.42 3.30
CA SER A 60 -7.36 -2.67 3.44
C SER A 60 -6.81 -2.15 4.78
N ARG A 61 -7.24 -0.96 5.20
CA ARG A 61 -6.79 -0.35 6.47
C ARG A 61 -7.32 -1.07 7.70
N SER A 62 -8.59 -1.47 7.68
CA SER A 62 -9.25 -2.12 8.82
C SER A 62 -8.87 -3.60 8.97
N SER A 63 -8.69 -4.33 7.87
CA SER A 63 -8.41 -5.76 7.89
C SER A 63 -6.93 -6.11 7.73
N LYS A 64 -6.09 -5.15 7.30
CA LYS A 64 -4.70 -5.36 6.85
C LYS A 64 -4.56 -6.31 5.65
N LYS A 65 -5.66 -6.67 4.99
CA LYS A 65 -5.68 -7.47 3.75
C LYS A 65 -5.58 -6.57 2.52
N ILE A 66 -5.38 -7.18 1.36
CA ILE A 66 -5.37 -6.47 0.08
C ILE A 66 -6.81 -6.24 -0.37
N GLY A 67 -7.18 -4.99 -0.60
CA GLY A 67 -8.47 -4.65 -1.22
C GLY A 67 -8.41 -4.90 -2.72
N VAL A 68 -9.36 -5.64 -3.29
CA VAL A 68 -9.42 -5.91 -4.73
C VAL A 68 -10.59 -5.17 -5.35
N VAL A 69 -10.32 -4.39 -6.39
CA VAL A 69 -11.32 -3.63 -7.14
C VAL A 69 -11.43 -4.12 -8.57
N LEU A 70 -12.64 -4.25 -9.10
CA LEU A 70 -12.89 -4.63 -10.50
C LEU A 70 -13.80 -3.60 -11.18
N VAL A 71 -13.29 -2.94 -12.21
CA VAL A 71 -14.01 -1.91 -12.98
C VAL A 71 -13.80 -2.08 -14.48
N THR A 72 -14.73 -1.56 -15.27
CA THR A 72 -14.64 -1.58 -16.75
C THR A 72 -13.67 -0.51 -17.28
N SER A 73 -13.46 -0.51 -18.60
CA SER A 73 -12.64 0.48 -19.31
C SER A 73 -13.24 1.89 -19.26
N GLY A 74 -12.45 2.86 -19.73
CA GLY A 74 -12.90 4.23 -19.95
C GLY A 74 -13.47 4.86 -18.67
N PRO A 75 -14.78 5.23 -18.65
CA PRO A 75 -15.39 5.92 -17.51
C PRO A 75 -15.26 5.15 -16.20
N GLY A 76 -15.32 3.81 -16.23
CA GLY A 76 -15.19 2.98 -15.02
C GLY A 76 -13.83 3.15 -14.34
N TYR A 77 -12.76 3.30 -15.13
CA TYR A 77 -11.43 3.56 -14.61
C TYR A 77 -11.25 5.01 -14.15
N THR A 78 -11.71 5.99 -14.93
CA THR A 78 -11.56 7.40 -14.56
C THR A 78 -12.31 7.76 -13.28
N ASN A 79 -13.44 7.09 -13.00
CA ASN A 79 -14.16 7.23 -11.75
C ASN A 79 -13.34 6.74 -10.52
N CYS A 80 -12.29 5.96 -10.73
CA CYS A 80 -11.41 5.46 -9.67
C CYS A 80 -10.29 6.43 -9.28
N ILE A 81 -10.01 7.46 -10.08
CA ILE A 81 -8.78 8.28 -9.98
C ILE A 81 -8.62 8.93 -8.61
N THR A 82 -9.68 9.50 -8.05
CA THR A 82 -9.63 10.11 -6.71
C THR A 82 -9.28 9.08 -5.64
N GLY A 83 -9.88 7.89 -5.67
CA GLY A 83 -9.58 6.83 -4.72
C GLY A 83 -8.18 6.23 -4.89
N LEU A 84 -7.67 6.16 -6.12
CA LEU A 84 -6.29 5.76 -6.40
C LEU A 84 -5.32 6.75 -5.76
N ALA A 85 -5.54 8.05 -5.93
CA ALA A 85 -4.73 9.08 -5.28
C ALA A 85 -4.77 8.93 -3.75
N THR A 86 -5.97 8.85 -3.14
CA THR A 86 -6.13 8.68 -1.68
C THR A 86 -5.36 7.46 -1.17
N SER A 87 -5.56 6.29 -1.78
CA SER A 87 -4.91 5.04 -1.34
C SER A 87 -3.39 5.05 -1.55
N ASN A 88 -2.87 5.76 -2.55
CA ASN A 88 -1.44 5.90 -2.78
C ASN A 88 -0.77 6.79 -1.74
N PHE A 89 -1.36 7.94 -1.43
CA PHE A 89 -0.81 8.88 -0.45
C PHE A 89 -0.85 8.34 0.98
N ASP A 90 -1.82 7.46 1.25
CA ASP A 90 -1.98 6.83 2.56
C ASP A 90 -1.39 5.42 2.67
N ASN A 91 -0.78 4.92 1.59
CA ASN A 91 -0.12 3.61 1.52
C ASN A 91 -1.05 2.43 1.87
N SER A 92 -2.25 2.38 1.29
CA SER A 92 -3.17 1.24 1.39
C SER A 92 -2.87 0.19 0.33
N SER A 93 -2.94 -1.09 0.69
CA SER A 93 -2.65 -2.19 -0.24
C SER A 93 -3.90 -2.52 -1.08
N ILE A 94 -3.98 -1.93 -2.27
CA ILE A 94 -5.10 -2.13 -3.20
C ILE A 94 -4.59 -2.72 -4.51
N LEU A 95 -5.35 -3.66 -5.06
CA LEU A 95 -5.17 -4.20 -6.41
C LEU A 95 -6.40 -3.84 -7.25
N VAL A 96 -6.20 -3.06 -8.31
CA VAL A 96 -7.27 -2.67 -9.24
C VAL A 96 -7.12 -3.49 -10.52
N LEU A 97 -8.17 -4.26 -10.82
CA LEU A 97 -8.35 -4.99 -12.06
C LEU A 97 -9.25 -4.13 -12.95
N CYS A 98 -8.70 -3.61 -14.04
CA CYS A 98 -9.42 -2.74 -14.97
C CYS A 98 -9.58 -3.45 -16.31
N GLY A 99 -10.76 -3.32 -16.91
CA GLY A 99 -10.94 -3.69 -18.31
C GLY A 99 -10.34 -2.65 -19.25
N GLN A 100 -9.99 -3.11 -20.45
CA GLN A 100 -9.60 -2.25 -21.56
C GLN A 100 -10.30 -2.73 -22.83
N VAL A 101 -10.36 -1.86 -23.85
CA VAL A 101 -10.81 -2.24 -25.19
C VAL A 101 -10.00 -3.42 -25.75
N ILE A 102 -10.49 -4.02 -26.82
CA ILE A 102 -9.77 -5.10 -27.52
C ILE A 102 -8.38 -4.59 -27.90
N LYS A 103 -7.34 -5.40 -27.71
CA LYS A 103 -5.94 -4.98 -27.89
C LYS A 103 -5.66 -4.30 -29.23
N LYS A 104 -6.28 -4.77 -30.32
CA LYS A 104 -6.11 -4.20 -31.67
C LYS A 104 -6.73 -2.81 -31.85
N LEU A 105 -7.66 -2.43 -30.98
CA LEU A 105 -8.36 -1.13 -31.00
C LEU A 105 -7.71 -0.10 -30.07
N ILE A 106 -6.67 -0.48 -29.32
CA ILE A 106 -5.92 0.46 -28.49
C ILE A 106 -5.22 1.47 -29.41
N SER A 107 -5.26 2.74 -29.00
CA SER A 107 -4.84 3.95 -29.67
C SER A 107 -5.64 4.29 -30.95
N GLN A 108 -6.92 3.89 -31.01
CA GLN A 108 -7.79 4.17 -32.17
C GLN A 108 -8.99 5.07 -31.85
N ASN A 109 -9.03 5.68 -30.66
CA ASN A 109 -10.18 6.43 -30.15
C ASN A 109 -11.47 5.58 -30.17
N SER A 110 -11.32 4.31 -29.80
CA SER A 110 -12.41 3.36 -29.79
C SER A 110 -13.38 3.63 -28.63
N PHE A 111 -14.57 3.01 -28.70
CA PHE A 111 -15.61 3.21 -27.69
C PHE A 111 -15.13 2.83 -26.28
N GLN A 112 -15.23 3.79 -25.34
CA GLN A 112 -14.79 3.66 -23.94
C GLN A 112 -13.29 3.31 -23.80
N GLU A 113 -12.47 3.75 -24.76
CA GLU A 113 -11.03 3.71 -24.66
C GLU A 113 -10.48 4.93 -23.93
N LEU A 114 -9.56 4.72 -22.99
CA LEU A 114 -8.77 5.76 -22.37
C LEU A 114 -7.35 5.26 -22.08
N ASP A 115 -6.41 6.21 -22.04
CA ASP A 115 -5.02 5.95 -21.65
C ASP A 115 -4.90 5.89 -20.13
N ASN A 116 -5.35 4.75 -19.58
CA ASN A 116 -5.35 4.47 -18.16
C ASN A 116 -3.95 4.59 -17.53
N LEU A 117 -2.89 4.28 -18.30
CA LEU A 117 -1.51 4.42 -17.84
C LEU A 117 -1.20 5.88 -17.58
N ASN A 118 -1.27 6.73 -18.62
CA ASN A 118 -0.86 8.13 -18.51
C ASN A 118 -1.69 8.91 -17.48
N ILE A 119 -2.99 8.64 -17.41
CA ILE A 119 -3.89 9.29 -16.43
C ILE A 119 -3.49 8.97 -14.99
N SER A 120 -2.90 7.80 -14.72
CA SER A 120 -2.68 7.32 -13.35
C SER A 120 -1.21 7.17 -12.94
N THR A 121 -0.24 7.38 -13.84
CA THR A 121 1.20 7.15 -13.58
C THR A 121 1.73 7.79 -12.30
N THR A 122 1.24 8.96 -11.91
CA THR A 122 1.71 9.71 -10.73
C THR A 122 1.02 9.29 -9.43
N ILE A 123 -0.09 8.56 -9.51
CA ILE A 123 -0.95 8.21 -8.38
C ILE A 123 -1.05 6.70 -8.12
N VAL A 124 -0.28 5.88 -8.83
CA VAL A 124 -0.21 4.44 -8.60
C VAL A 124 1.22 3.98 -8.30
N LYS A 125 1.37 2.90 -7.53
CA LYS A 125 2.71 2.33 -7.29
C LYS A 125 3.24 1.64 -8.54
N ASN A 126 2.37 0.90 -9.20
CA ASN A 126 2.69 0.21 -10.44
C ASN A 126 1.44 0.09 -11.30
N PHE A 127 1.65 0.18 -12.61
CA PHE A 127 0.66 -0.08 -13.63
C PHE A 127 1.18 -1.20 -14.54
N PHE A 128 0.33 -2.17 -14.86
CA PHE A 128 0.62 -3.21 -15.82
C PHE A 128 -0.46 -3.25 -16.88
N SER A 129 -0.08 -3.28 -18.16
CA SER A 129 -0.99 -3.61 -19.25
C SER A 129 -0.74 -5.04 -19.70
N LEU A 130 -1.79 -5.85 -19.75
CA LEU A 130 -1.69 -7.23 -20.21
C LEU A 130 -1.51 -7.26 -21.73
N ASN A 131 -0.32 -7.66 -22.18
CA ASN A 131 -0.03 -7.78 -23.60
C ASN A 131 -0.30 -9.17 -24.19
N CYS A 132 -0.30 -10.22 -23.36
CA CYS A 132 -0.44 -11.60 -23.80
C CYS A 132 -1.09 -12.43 -22.69
N TYR A 133 -2.09 -13.24 -23.03
CA TYR A 133 -2.84 -14.05 -22.05
C TYR A 133 -1.97 -15.04 -21.27
N TYR A 134 -0.84 -15.50 -21.84
CA TYR A 134 0.14 -16.34 -21.12
C TYR A 134 0.75 -15.66 -19.88
N ASN A 135 0.74 -14.33 -19.81
CA ASN A 135 1.36 -13.57 -18.72
C ASN A 135 0.40 -13.27 -17.56
N ILE A 136 -0.87 -13.66 -17.62
CA ILE A 136 -1.90 -13.33 -16.61
C ILE A 136 -1.44 -13.70 -15.20
N GLN A 137 -1.08 -14.97 -14.97
CA GLN A 137 -0.69 -15.45 -13.63
C GLN A 137 0.60 -14.81 -13.13
N TYR A 138 1.55 -14.52 -14.03
CA TYR A 138 2.79 -13.81 -13.69
C TYR A 138 2.48 -12.38 -13.24
N LEU A 139 1.67 -11.63 -13.99
CA LEU A 139 1.32 -10.26 -13.66
C LEU A 139 0.57 -10.19 -12.34
N ILE A 140 -0.42 -11.07 -12.12
CA ILE A 140 -1.14 -11.11 -10.86
C ILE A 140 -0.18 -11.41 -9.70
N SER A 141 0.66 -12.45 -9.82
CA SER A 141 1.65 -12.81 -8.77
C SER A 141 2.62 -11.65 -8.49
N LYS A 142 3.07 -10.94 -9.52
CA LYS A 142 3.92 -9.76 -9.39
C LYS A 142 3.19 -8.60 -8.71
N SER A 143 1.94 -8.34 -9.08
CA SER A 143 1.13 -7.29 -8.48
C SER A 143 0.87 -7.54 -7.00
N PHE A 144 0.46 -8.75 -6.61
CA PHE A 144 0.30 -9.13 -5.20
C PHE A 144 1.60 -8.97 -4.42
N LYS A 145 2.74 -9.38 -5.00
CA LYS A 145 4.04 -9.18 -4.39
C LYS A 145 4.33 -7.70 -4.16
N ILE A 146 4.09 -6.85 -5.15
CA ILE A 146 4.27 -5.40 -5.02
C ILE A 146 3.33 -4.85 -3.95
N SER A 147 2.03 -5.15 -3.98
CA SER A 147 1.05 -4.67 -2.99
C SER A 147 1.35 -5.11 -1.56
N LYS A 148 2.05 -6.24 -1.36
CA LYS A 148 2.52 -6.72 -0.04
C LYS A 148 3.75 -5.94 0.46
N PHE A 149 4.72 -5.64 -0.41
CA PHE A 149 6.00 -5.01 -0.01
C PHE A 149 5.99 -3.48 -0.12
N LYS A 150 5.46 -2.95 -1.22
CA LYS A 150 5.29 -1.52 -1.50
C LYS A 150 3.79 -1.23 -1.49
N LYS A 151 3.27 -0.87 -0.32
CA LYS A 151 1.85 -0.54 -0.17
C LYS A 151 1.47 0.69 -0.99
N GLY A 152 0.24 0.71 -1.47
CA GLY A 152 -0.31 1.64 -2.45
C GLY A 152 -1.01 0.86 -3.58
N PRO A 153 -1.76 1.54 -4.45
CA PRO A 153 -2.55 0.89 -5.48
C PRO A 153 -1.65 0.35 -6.59
N VAL A 154 -1.92 -0.89 -6.99
CA VAL A 154 -1.35 -1.52 -8.18
C VAL A 154 -2.47 -1.77 -9.16
N VAL A 155 -2.29 -1.35 -10.41
CA VAL A 155 -3.31 -1.49 -11.45
C VAL A 155 -2.87 -2.54 -12.47
N ILE A 156 -3.80 -3.41 -12.86
CA ILE A 156 -3.65 -4.31 -14.01
C ILE A 156 -4.77 -4.01 -15.00
N ASP A 157 -4.38 -3.58 -16.19
CA ASP A 157 -5.26 -3.26 -17.31
C ASP A 157 -5.36 -4.47 -18.25
N PHE A 158 -6.60 -4.93 -18.49
CA PHE A 158 -6.91 -6.16 -19.20
C PHE A 158 -7.66 -5.89 -20.50
N PRO A 159 -6.99 -5.96 -21.66
CA PRO A 159 -7.69 -5.94 -22.95
C PRO A 159 -8.75 -7.04 -23.01
N LYS A 160 -9.98 -6.68 -23.35
CA LYS A 160 -11.16 -7.57 -23.32
C LYS A 160 -10.91 -8.93 -23.97
N ASN A 161 -10.29 -8.94 -25.14
CA ASN A 161 -10.04 -10.18 -25.88
C ASN A 161 -9.04 -11.11 -25.19
N LEU A 162 -8.15 -10.61 -24.32
CA LEU A 162 -7.16 -11.46 -23.64
C LEU A 162 -7.72 -12.16 -22.40
N THR A 163 -8.88 -11.71 -21.90
CA THR A 163 -9.60 -12.34 -20.79
C THR A 163 -10.68 -13.33 -21.24
N ASP A 164 -10.86 -13.49 -22.56
CA ASP A 164 -11.82 -14.41 -23.17
C ASP A 164 -11.64 -15.86 -22.68
N ASN A 165 -12.76 -16.54 -22.47
CA ASN A 165 -12.84 -17.91 -21.97
C ASN A 165 -12.22 -18.94 -22.92
N ASN A 166 -12.10 -18.62 -24.21
CA ASN A 166 -11.54 -19.48 -25.25
C ASN A 166 -10.02 -19.70 -25.08
N TYR A 167 -9.30 -18.75 -24.46
CA TYR A 167 -7.87 -18.88 -24.23
C TYR A 167 -7.60 -19.76 -23.00
N LYS A 168 -6.98 -20.92 -23.23
CA LYS A 168 -6.66 -21.91 -22.18
C LYS A 168 -5.20 -21.85 -21.77
N LEU A 169 -4.94 -21.61 -20.49
CA LEU A 169 -3.62 -21.57 -19.87
C LEU A 169 -3.44 -22.75 -18.90
N ARG A 170 -2.19 -23.18 -18.70
CA ARG A 170 -1.87 -24.11 -17.61
C ARG A 170 -1.95 -23.37 -16.27
N ASN A 171 -2.66 -23.92 -15.29
CA ASN A 171 -2.64 -23.35 -13.94
C ASN A 171 -1.28 -23.58 -13.28
N LYS A 172 -0.53 -22.52 -12.97
CA LYS A 172 0.81 -22.53 -12.35
C LYS A 172 0.95 -21.47 -11.25
N TYR A 173 -0.14 -21.01 -10.64
CA TYR A 173 -0.07 -20.01 -9.57
C TYR A 173 0.34 -20.65 -8.21
N PRO A 174 1.13 -19.97 -7.33
CA PRO A 174 1.82 -18.70 -7.56
C PRO A 174 3.01 -18.87 -8.51
N PHE A 175 3.12 -17.94 -9.46
CA PHE A 175 4.16 -18.00 -10.49
C PHE A 175 5.53 -17.55 -9.98
N LEU A 176 5.55 -16.58 -9.05
CA LEU A 176 6.78 -16.07 -8.43
C LEU A 176 6.94 -16.66 -7.02
N LYS A 177 8.10 -17.26 -6.76
CA LYS A 177 8.47 -17.71 -5.40
C LYS A 177 8.99 -16.54 -4.55
N ASN A 178 8.68 -16.55 -3.26
CA ASN A 178 9.28 -15.63 -2.30
C ASN A 178 10.74 -16.03 -2.04
N LYS A 179 11.67 -15.08 -2.20
CA LYS A 179 13.06 -15.26 -1.77
C LYS A 179 13.15 -14.82 -0.31
N LYS A 180 13.64 -15.70 0.58
CA LYS A 180 14.04 -15.33 1.94
C LYS A 180 15.19 -14.30 1.84
N LYS A 181 15.15 -13.27 2.68
CA LYS A 181 16.25 -12.30 2.83
C LYS A 181 16.74 -12.31 4.28
N ASN A 182 18.05 -12.09 4.44
CA ASN A 182 18.75 -12.19 5.70
C ASN A 182 18.52 -10.97 6.59
N ASN A 183 18.39 -11.22 7.90
CA ASN A 183 18.42 -10.18 8.92
C ASN A 183 19.86 -9.71 9.12
N LYS A 184 20.06 -8.39 9.20
CA LYS A 184 21.31 -7.80 9.71
C LYS A 184 21.06 -7.31 11.13
N ASN A 185 21.90 -7.71 12.07
CA ASN A 185 21.92 -7.17 13.42
C ASN A 185 22.79 -5.91 13.46
N PHE A 186 22.39 -4.93 14.26
CA PHE A 186 23.14 -3.69 14.44
C PHE A 186 23.32 -3.39 15.93
N ASN A 187 24.55 -2.98 16.29
CA ASN A 187 24.87 -2.38 17.59
C ASN A 187 25.15 -0.90 17.37
N ILE A 188 24.42 -0.05 18.08
CA ILE A 188 24.52 1.40 17.97
C ILE A 188 24.61 1.95 19.39
N ASN A 189 25.76 2.53 19.73
CA ASN A 189 25.96 3.25 20.99
C ASN A 189 25.90 4.75 20.72
N PHE A 190 24.84 5.40 21.17
CA PHE A 190 24.71 6.85 21.17
C PHE A 190 24.54 7.34 22.61
N HIS A 191 25.13 8.50 22.91
CA HIS A 191 24.92 9.21 24.16
C HIS A 191 23.94 10.36 23.91
N PHE A 192 22.77 10.31 24.54
CA PHE A 192 21.68 11.28 24.39
C PHE A 192 21.04 11.55 25.76
N LYS A 193 20.63 12.79 26.00
CA LYS A 193 20.01 13.23 27.27
C LYS A 193 18.50 13.35 27.17
N ARG A 194 17.97 13.70 25.99
CA ARG A 194 16.53 13.94 25.73
C ARG A 194 16.05 13.18 24.48
N PRO A 195 16.17 11.84 24.46
CA PRO A 195 15.74 11.03 23.32
C PRO A 195 14.20 10.93 23.25
N ILE A 196 13.66 10.90 22.03
CA ILE A 196 12.23 10.68 21.75
C ILE A 196 12.07 9.69 20.61
N ILE A 197 11.05 8.82 20.69
CA ILE A 197 10.62 7.99 19.56
C ILE A 197 9.41 8.65 18.89
N LEU A 198 9.46 8.85 17.57
CA LEU A 198 8.35 9.33 16.76
C LEU A 198 7.78 8.17 15.94
N ILE A 199 6.55 7.76 16.26
CA ILE A 199 5.86 6.66 15.60
C ILE A 199 4.94 7.19 14.50
N GLY A 200 5.12 6.71 13.27
CA GLY A 200 4.25 6.98 12.13
C GLY A 200 3.30 5.83 11.79
N GLY A 201 2.55 6.00 10.69
CA GLY A 201 1.58 5.01 10.23
C GLY A 201 2.18 3.66 9.83
N GLY A 202 3.48 3.59 9.53
CA GLY A 202 4.17 2.36 9.17
C GLY A 202 4.09 1.28 10.25
N ILE A 203 3.92 1.64 11.52
CA ILE A 203 3.87 0.68 12.62
C ILE A 203 2.65 -0.25 12.54
N LYS A 204 1.50 0.26 12.06
CA LYS A 204 0.25 -0.50 11.95
C LYS A 204 0.38 -1.71 11.03
N ASN A 205 1.35 -1.63 10.11
CA ASN A 205 1.63 -2.66 9.13
C ASN A 205 2.51 -3.79 9.70
N SER A 206 3.23 -3.53 10.79
CA SER A 206 4.00 -4.56 11.48
C SER A 206 3.09 -5.38 12.39
N PHE A 207 3.13 -6.71 12.29
CA PHE A 207 2.36 -7.62 13.15
C PHE A 207 2.89 -7.69 14.60
N ASN A 208 3.86 -6.85 14.97
CA ASN A 208 4.66 -7.06 16.16
C ASN A 208 4.59 -5.88 17.13
N PHE A 209 3.37 -5.51 17.55
CA PHE A 209 3.14 -4.53 18.61
C PHE A 209 3.92 -4.87 19.89
N LEU A 210 4.04 -6.16 20.20
CA LEU A 210 4.81 -6.67 21.33
C LEU A 210 6.30 -6.29 21.25
N LEU A 211 6.88 -6.28 20.06
CA LEU A 211 8.29 -5.93 19.88
C LEU A 211 8.52 -4.45 20.18
N LEU A 212 7.64 -3.58 19.69
CA LEU A 212 7.68 -2.15 19.99
C LEU A 212 7.47 -1.89 21.49
N ASP A 213 6.45 -2.51 22.09
CA ASP A 213 6.18 -2.36 23.52
C ASP A 213 7.35 -2.85 24.39
N ASN A 214 7.97 -3.98 24.03
CA ASN A 214 9.16 -4.49 24.70
C ASN A 214 10.36 -3.56 24.53
N PHE A 215 10.53 -2.98 23.34
CA PHE A 215 11.59 -1.99 23.08
C PHE A 215 11.40 -0.72 23.92
N ILE A 216 10.18 -0.19 23.99
CA ILE A 216 9.84 0.98 24.81
C ILE A 216 10.06 0.68 26.30
N LYS A 217 9.58 -0.47 26.80
CA LYS A 217 9.77 -0.88 28.21
C LYS A 217 11.25 -1.02 28.60
N LYS A 218 12.08 -1.57 27.71
CA LYS A 218 13.51 -1.74 27.97
C LYS A 218 14.29 -0.44 27.87
N SER A 219 14.00 0.38 26.86
CA SER A 219 14.70 1.64 26.63
C SER A 219 14.25 2.76 27.58
N LYS A 220 13.00 2.71 28.05
CA LYS A 220 12.33 3.77 28.84
C LYS A 220 12.35 5.14 28.15
N ILE A 221 12.50 5.15 26.83
CA ILE A 221 12.48 6.37 26.01
C ILE A 221 11.01 6.77 25.79
N PRO A 222 10.62 8.03 26.06
CA PRO A 222 9.28 8.50 25.77
C PRO A 222 9.00 8.51 24.26
N PHE A 223 7.74 8.34 23.89
CA PHE A 223 7.34 8.31 22.49
C PHE A 223 6.08 9.13 22.21
N ILE A 224 5.99 9.56 20.96
CA ILE A 224 4.91 10.36 20.41
C ILE A 224 4.45 9.73 19.10
N SER A 225 3.29 10.17 18.59
CA SER A 225 2.74 9.65 17.34
C SER A 225 2.41 10.73 16.34
N SER A 226 2.58 10.45 15.05
CA SER A 226 1.85 11.19 14.02
C SER A 226 0.37 10.81 14.04
N PHE A 227 -0.46 11.63 13.40
CA PHE A 227 -1.90 11.32 13.23
C PHE A 227 -2.12 9.92 12.64
N MET A 228 -1.35 9.55 11.61
CA MET A 228 -1.43 8.24 10.97
C MET A 228 -0.92 7.09 11.86
N GLY A 229 -0.09 7.38 12.87
CA GLY A 229 0.39 6.39 13.84
C GLY A 229 -0.64 5.99 14.90
N LEU A 230 -1.66 6.81 15.16
CA LEU A 230 -2.67 6.58 16.20
C LEU A 230 -3.39 5.23 16.04
N GLY A 231 -3.46 4.44 17.12
CA GLY A 231 -3.98 3.05 17.09
C GLY A 231 -2.94 2.00 16.70
N GLY A 232 -1.69 2.41 16.47
CA GLY A 232 -0.55 1.54 16.19
C GLY A 232 0.27 1.12 17.42
N PHE A 233 -0.19 1.43 18.62
CA PHE A 233 0.48 1.17 19.90
C PHE A 233 -0.55 1.25 21.04
N ASN A 234 -0.17 0.82 22.25
CA ASN A 234 -1.04 0.95 23.42
C ASN A 234 -1.08 2.41 23.92
N TYR A 235 -2.21 3.09 23.77
CA TYR A 235 -2.40 4.48 24.20
C TYR A 235 -2.29 4.69 25.72
N ARG A 236 -2.45 3.62 26.52
CA ARG A 236 -2.29 3.66 27.99
C ARG A 236 -0.84 3.44 28.43
N ASN A 237 0.10 3.36 27.49
CA ASN A 237 1.50 3.23 27.82
C ASN A 237 1.99 4.50 28.51
N LEU A 238 2.58 4.36 29.71
CA LEU A 238 3.07 5.47 30.54
C LEU A 238 4.13 6.34 29.85
N TYR A 239 4.79 5.81 28.81
CA TYR A 239 5.79 6.54 28.04
C TYR A 239 5.20 7.30 26.83
N TYR A 240 3.89 7.19 26.57
CA TYR A 240 3.22 7.93 25.49
C TYR A 240 2.92 9.36 25.92
N LEU A 241 3.42 10.35 25.16
CA LEU A 241 3.26 11.76 25.50
C LEU A 241 2.13 12.47 24.74
N GLY A 242 1.58 11.84 23.71
CA GLY A 242 0.56 12.44 22.83
C GLY A 242 0.97 12.46 21.36
N TRP A 243 0.24 13.23 20.56
CA TRP A 243 0.46 13.30 19.11
C TRP A 243 0.93 14.69 18.67
N LEU A 244 1.80 14.73 17.66
CA LEU A 244 2.40 15.96 17.16
C LEU A 244 1.79 16.41 15.84
N GLY A 245 2.06 17.67 15.50
CA GLY A 245 1.77 18.27 14.20
C GLY A 245 0.99 19.57 14.33
N MET A 246 0.49 20.06 13.20
CA MET A 246 -0.25 21.34 13.08
C MET A 246 -1.42 21.48 14.06
N HIS A 247 -2.12 20.38 14.34
CA HIS A 247 -3.23 20.32 15.32
C HIS A 247 -2.93 19.38 16.49
N GLY A 248 -1.66 18.98 16.65
CA GLY A 248 -1.22 18.12 17.74
C GLY A 248 -1.13 18.87 19.07
N ASP A 249 -0.77 18.14 20.12
CA ASP A 249 -0.66 18.69 21.46
C ASP A 249 0.50 19.69 21.53
N SER A 250 0.25 20.92 21.97
CA SER A 250 1.27 21.99 22.01
C SER A 250 2.47 21.61 22.89
N CYS A 251 2.22 20.91 24.00
CA CYS A 251 3.25 20.37 24.87
C CYS A 251 4.14 19.36 24.13
N VAL A 252 3.57 18.50 23.29
CA VAL A 252 4.32 17.50 22.49
C VAL A 252 5.19 18.19 21.44
N ASN A 253 4.65 19.20 20.76
CA ASN A 253 5.40 20.01 19.79
C ASN A 253 6.59 20.73 20.47
N ASN A 254 6.43 21.23 21.69
CA ASN A 254 7.54 21.82 22.46
C ASN A 254 8.59 20.78 22.87
N ILE A 255 8.14 19.61 23.34
CA ILE A 255 9.03 18.52 23.76
C ILE A 255 9.91 18.03 22.59
N ILE A 256 9.33 17.83 21.41
CA ILE A 256 10.12 17.41 20.24
C ILE A 256 11.07 18.51 19.78
N HIS A 257 10.67 19.79 19.83
CA HIS A 257 11.52 20.91 19.46
C HIS A 257 12.83 20.96 20.27
N PHE A 258 12.76 20.67 21.58
CA PHE A 258 13.92 20.67 22.49
C PHE A 258 14.61 19.30 22.67
N SER A 259 14.24 18.30 21.88
CA SER A 259 14.90 16.99 21.91
C SER A 259 16.30 17.04 21.29
N ASP A 260 17.20 16.20 21.79
CA ASP A 260 18.58 16.08 21.25
C ASP A 260 18.75 14.83 20.37
N PHE A 261 17.77 13.93 20.38
CA PHE A 261 17.79 12.70 19.60
C PHE A 261 16.36 12.21 19.30
N ILE A 262 16.09 11.89 18.04
CA ILE A 262 14.77 11.41 17.60
C ILE A 262 14.93 10.11 16.83
N ILE A 263 14.14 9.10 17.21
CA ILE A 263 14.02 7.84 16.46
C ILE A 263 12.67 7.84 15.73
N CYS A 264 12.70 8.17 14.45
CA CYS A 264 11.54 8.13 13.57
C CYS A 264 11.29 6.69 13.08
N ILE A 265 10.12 6.12 13.37
CA ILE A 265 9.73 4.77 12.98
C ILE A 265 8.51 4.82 12.07
N GLY A 266 8.68 4.47 10.80
CA GLY A 266 7.60 4.36 9.81
C GLY A 266 6.82 5.65 9.60
N THR A 267 7.51 6.79 9.65
CA THR A 267 6.96 8.13 9.40
C THR A 267 7.62 8.75 8.18
N ARG A 268 6.88 9.54 7.40
CA ARG A 268 7.41 10.26 6.24
C ARG A 268 7.81 11.71 6.54
N LEU A 269 7.62 12.16 7.78
CA LEU A 269 7.88 13.54 8.21
C LEU A 269 7.28 14.57 7.22
N ASP A 270 5.96 14.49 7.00
CA ASP A 270 5.27 15.41 6.10
C ASP A 270 5.10 16.81 6.70
N ASP A 271 4.68 17.74 5.86
CA ASP A 271 4.49 19.16 6.19
C ASP A 271 3.50 19.40 7.35
N ARG A 272 2.53 18.50 7.56
CA ARG A 272 1.61 18.62 8.71
C ARG A 272 2.24 18.22 10.03
N ILE A 273 3.37 17.52 9.99
CA ILE A 273 4.20 17.19 11.14
C ILE A 273 5.26 18.28 11.35
N THR A 274 5.95 18.67 10.28
CA THR A 274 7.14 19.52 10.38
C THR A 274 6.83 21.00 10.37
N ASN A 275 5.71 21.40 9.74
CA ASN A 275 5.39 22.77 9.35
C ASN A 275 6.52 23.41 8.53
N GLU A 276 7.55 23.94 9.21
CA GLU A 276 8.74 24.50 8.60
C GLU A 276 9.96 23.60 8.86
N ASN A 277 10.45 22.91 7.82
CA ASN A 277 11.51 21.90 7.94
C ASN A 277 12.81 22.44 8.55
N LYS A 278 13.13 23.73 8.37
CA LYS A 278 14.35 24.35 8.96
C LYS A 278 14.26 24.53 10.47
N LEU A 279 13.04 24.72 10.98
CA LEU A 279 12.77 24.94 12.40
C LEU A 279 12.33 23.66 13.13
N PHE A 280 12.12 22.58 12.39
CA PHE A 280 11.74 21.30 12.95
C PHE A 280 12.94 20.67 13.67
N THR A 281 12.88 20.66 15.01
CA THR A 281 13.81 19.91 15.88
C THR A 281 15.28 20.34 15.71
N PRO A 282 15.61 21.64 15.89
CA PRO A 282 16.90 22.21 15.49
C PRO A 282 18.10 21.64 16.25
N TYR A 283 17.87 21.00 17.40
CA TYR A 283 18.91 20.43 18.26
C TYR A 283 19.08 18.92 18.11
N ALA A 284 18.18 18.25 17.37
CA ALA A 284 18.07 16.81 17.39
C ALA A 284 18.95 16.13 16.32
N LYS A 285 19.56 15.01 16.69
CA LYS A 285 20.02 14.01 15.72
C LYS A 285 18.89 13.03 15.42
N ILE A 286 18.60 12.79 14.15
CA ILE A 286 17.47 11.94 13.74
C ILE A 286 17.98 10.60 13.20
N ILE A 287 17.43 9.50 13.73
CA ILE A 287 17.44 8.18 13.09
C ILE A 287 16.10 7.99 12.40
N HIS A 288 16.13 7.58 11.13
CA HIS A 288 14.92 7.34 10.34
C HIS A 288 14.85 5.90 9.88
N ILE A 289 13.86 5.18 10.41
CA ILE A 289 13.54 3.78 10.11
C ILE A 289 12.31 3.74 9.20
N ASP A 290 12.51 3.36 7.94
CA ASP A 290 11.40 3.15 7.01
C ASP A 290 11.70 1.97 6.06
N ILE A 291 10.64 1.26 5.65
CA ILE A 291 10.73 0.19 4.66
C ILE A 291 10.90 0.75 3.24
N ASN A 292 10.43 1.98 3.00
CA ASN A 292 10.52 2.66 1.74
C ASN A 292 11.74 3.59 1.70
N ILE A 293 12.71 3.23 0.88
CA ILE A 293 13.97 3.97 0.73
C ILE A 293 13.74 5.42 0.27
N ASP A 294 12.73 5.64 -0.58
CA ASP A 294 12.43 6.96 -1.15
C ASP A 294 11.84 7.94 -0.12
N SER A 295 11.43 7.44 1.05
CA SER A 295 10.90 8.27 2.15
C SER A 295 11.99 8.75 3.12
N ILE A 296 13.15 8.10 3.11
CA ILE A 296 14.25 8.41 4.04
C ILE A 296 14.98 9.66 3.53
N SER A 297 15.19 10.63 4.42
CA SER A 297 15.87 11.91 4.12
C SER A 297 15.23 12.75 3.00
N LYS A 298 13.95 12.50 2.68
CA LYS A 298 13.24 13.22 1.62
C LYS A 298 12.86 14.65 2.03
N THR A 299 12.31 14.82 3.22
CA THR A 299 11.83 16.13 3.74
C THR A 299 12.83 16.78 4.70
N ILE A 300 13.46 15.98 5.57
CA ILE A 300 14.49 16.42 6.52
C ILE A 300 15.75 15.59 6.30
N PHE A 301 16.87 16.26 6.06
CA PHE A 301 18.16 15.59 5.84
C PHE A 301 18.67 14.96 7.14
N CYS A 302 18.76 13.63 7.18
CA CYS A 302 19.28 12.91 8.34
C CYS A 302 20.80 12.66 8.16
N LYS A 303 21.64 13.37 8.94
CA LYS A 303 23.12 13.29 8.84
C LYS A 303 23.73 11.93 9.23
N ASN A 304 23.02 11.10 10.00
CA ASN A 304 23.49 9.78 10.45
C ASN A 304 22.49 8.70 10.02
N PHE A 305 22.78 7.97 8.94
CA PHE A 305 21.90 6.91 8.43
C PHE A 305 22.11 5.58 9.16
N PHE A 306 21.02 4.89 9.49
CA PHE A 306 20.97 3.43 9.57
C PHE A 306 19.77 2.94 8.75
N PHE A 307 20.04 2.15 7.71
CA PHE A 307 19.00 1.51 6.89
C PHE A 307 18.38 0.35 7.66
N PHE A 308 17.11 0.47 8.02
CA PHE A 308 16.35 -0.62 8.64
C PHE A 308 15.30 -1.16 7.67
N PHE A 309 15.70 -2.17 6.90
CA PHE A 309 14.75 -3.01 6.18
C PHE A 309 14.06 -3.95 7.17
N TYR A 310 12.84 -3.62 7.59
CA TYR A 310 11.93 -4.63 8.13
C TYR A 310 11.42 -5.49 6.97
N VAL A 311 12.17 -6.55 6.66
CA VAL A 311 11.64 -7.65 5.85
C VAL A 311 10.84 -8.52 6.81
N SER A 312 9.52 -8.45 6.73
CA SER A 312 8.64 -9.30 7.54
C SER A 312 9.05 -10.76 7.38
N THR A 313 9.47 -11.35 8.49
CA THR A 313 9.58 -12.80 8.65
C THR A 313 8.18 -13.33 8.99
N CYS A 314 7.84 -14.45 8.34
CA CYS A 314 6.61 -15.24 8.45
C CYS A 314 5.37 -14.63 7.78
#